data_AF-A0A358QWS3-F1
#
_entry.id   AF-A0A358QWS3-F1
#
_cell.length_a   1.000
_cell.length_b   1.000
_cell.length_c   1.000
_cell.angle_alpha   90.00
_cell.angle_beta   90.00
_cell.angle_gamma   90.00
#
_symmetry.space_group_name_H-M   'P 1'
#
loop_
_entity.id
_entity.type
_entity.pdbx_description
1 polymer ?
#
loop_
_entity_poly.entity_id
_entity_poly.type
_entity_poly.pdbx_seq_one_letter_code
_entity_poly.pdbx_strand_id
1 'polypeptide(L)'
;MIGERIKAMLESRGMSQRELARRIGKHPSEINEIVQGKRDPGVALVEKIAEGLGVSPAELVAEPEKELSVCQLLEREIGEVAMWELLEWVRKIKRAGP
;
A
#
# COMPACT_ATOMS: atom_id res chain seq x y z
N MET A 1 -2.73 -5.20 -5.73
CA MET A 1 -2.54 -6.65 -6.00
C MET A 1 -1.53 -7.25 -5.01
N ILE A 2 -1.47 -8.58 -4.84
CA ILE A 2 -0.56 -9.22 -3.86
C ILE A 2 0.93 -8.89 -4.13
N GLY A 3 1.34 -8.76 -5.39
CA GLY A 3 2.70 -8.39 -5.77
C GLY A 3 3.16 -7.03 -5.24
N GLU A 4 2.28 -6.02 -5.29
CA GLU A 4 2.54 -4.69 -4.73
C GLU A 4 2.67 -4.74 -3.21
N ARG A 5 1.86 -5.58 -2.55
CA ARG A 5 1.92 -5.77 -1.10
C ARG A 5 3.22 -6.44 -0.67
N ILE A 6 3.67 -7.47 -1.39
CA ILE A 6 4.99 -8.07 -1.21
C ILE A 6 6.09 -7.03 -1.37
N LYS A 7 6.02 -6.20 -2.42
CA LYS A 7 6.98 -5.11 -2.65
C LYS A 7 7.05 -4.12 -1.48
N ALA A 8 5.91 -3.62 -1.02
CA ALA A 8 5.84 -2.68 0.10
C ALA A 8 6.36 -3.29 1.42
N MET A 9 6.04 -4.56 1.69
CA MET A 9 6.54 -5.27 2.87
C MET A 9 8.05 -5.48 2.83
N LEU A 10 8.61 -5.75 1.64
CA LEU A 10 10.06 -5.86 1.43
C LEU A 10 10.77 -4.52 1.64
N GLU A 11 10.24 -3.43 1.07
CA GLU A 11 10.79 -2.07 1.19
C GLU A 11 10.80 -1.59 2.64
N SER A 12 9.69 -1.74 3.36
CA SER A 12 9.59 -1.39 4.79
C SER A 12 10.56 -2.16 5.69
N ARG A 13 11.05 -3.33 5.23
CA ARG A 13 12.00 -4.19 5.95
C ARG A 13 13.45 -4.07 5.44
N GLY A 14 13.70 -3.23 4.43
CA GLY A 14 15.01 -3.19 3.76
C GLY A 14 15.43 -4.54 3.14
N MET A 15 14.46 -5.40 2.82
CA MET A 15 14.70 -6.76 2.32
C MET A 15 14.59 -6.78 0.79
N SER A 16 15.50 -7.47 0.11
CA SER A 16 15.42 -7.65 -1.35
C SER A 16 14.55 -8.86 -1.73
N GLN A 17 14.00 -8.86 -2.96
CA GLN A 17 13.30 -10.03 -3.51
C GLN A 17 14.18 -11.28 -3.56
N ARG A 18 15.48 -11.12 -3.83
CA ARG A 18 16.46 -12.23 -3.84
C ARG A 18 16.62 -12.83 -2.44
N GLU A 19 16.63 -11.98 -1.41
CA GLU A 19 16.70 -12.44 -0.03
C GLU A 19 15.44 -13.21 0.38
N LEU A 20 14.25 -12.70 0.04
CA LEU A 20 13.01 -13.43 0.25
C LEU A 20 13.02 -14.79 -0.45
N ALA A 21 13.44 -14.81 -1.73
CA ALA A 21 13.54 -16.05 -2.50
C ALA A 21 14.45 -17.09 -1.82
N ARG A 22 15.61 -16.66 -1.32
CA ARG A 22 16.51 -17.52 -0.54
C ARG A 22 15.86 -18.07 0.73
N ARG A 23 15.19 -17.20 1.51
CA ARG A 23 14.53 -17.59 2.76
C ARG A 23 13.48 -18.69 2.56
N ILE A 24 12.75 -18.64 1.45
CA ILE A 24 11.65 -19.57 1.19
C ILE A 24 12.03 -20.72 0.25
N GLY A 25 13.32 -20.85 -0.09
CA GLY A 25 13.83 -21.90 -0.97
C GLY A 25 13.30 -21.83 -2.41
N LYS A 26 13.19 -20.62 -2.96
CA LYS A 26 12.66 -20.36 -4.31
C LYS A 26 13.65 -19.63 -5.20
N HIS A 27 13.45 -19.74 -6.53
CA HIS A 27 14.27 -19.00 -7.46
C HIS A 27 13.87 -17.51 -7.49
N PRO A 28 14.81 -16.54 -7.54
CA PRO A 28 14.48 -15.12 -7.57
C PRO A 28 13.53 -14.71 -8.70
N SER A 29 13.53 -15.42 -9.84
CA SER A 29 12.60 -15.14 -10.94
C SER A 29 11.14 -15.41 -10.57
N GLU A 30 10.87 -16.44 -9.74
CA GLU A 30 9.50 -16.74 -9.28
C GLU A 30 8.95 -15.57 -8.46
N ILE A 31 9.76 -15.02 -7.54
CA ILE A 31 9.36 -13.85 -6.74
C ILE A 31 9.15 -12.63 -7.63
N ASN A 32 10.05 -12.40 -8.59
CA ASN A 32 9.93 -11.27 -9.50
C ASN A 32 8.67 -11.35 -10.37
N GLU A 33 8.31 -12.53 -10.90
CA GLU A 33 7.07 -12.71 -11.66
C GLU A 33 5.83 -12.38 -10.83
N ILE A 34 5.81 -12.77 -9.55
CA ILE A 34 4.72 -12.47 -8.62
C ILE A 34 4.65 -10.97 -8.32
N VAL A 35 5.78 -10.34 -7.99
CA VAL A 35 5.83 -8.91 -7.68
C VAL A 35 5.42 -8.05 -8.88
N GLN A 36 5.74 -8.49 -10.10
CA GLN A 36 5.35 -7.84 -11.35
C GLN A 36 3.91 -8.18 -11.79
N GLY A 37 3.18 -9.02 -11.05
CA GLY A 37 1.82 -9.44 -11.40
C GLY A 37 1.74 -10.33 -12.65
N LYS A 38 2.87 -10.90 -13.10
CA LYS A 38 2.92 -11.83 -14.24
C LYS A 38 2.43 -13.23 -13.89
N ARG A 39 2.40 -13.55 -12.58
CA ARG A 39 1.98 -14.83 -12.05
C ARG A 39 1.33 -14.66 -10.69
N ASP A 40 0.16 -15.25 -10.52
CA ASP A 40 -0.45 -15.35 -9.20
C ASP A 40 0.14 -16.53 -8.41
N PRO A 41 0.48 -16.34 -7.12
CA PRO A 41 0.89 -17.42 -6.26
C PRO A 41 -0.32 -18.25 -5.82
N GLY A 42 -0.17 -19.58 -5.84
CA GLY A 42 -1.13 -20.47 -5.16
C GLY A 42 -0.99 -20.39 -3.64
N VAL A 43 -1.97 -20.94 -2.91
CA VAL A 43 -2.06 -20.89 -1.44
C VAL A 43 -0.76 -21.30 -0.74
N ALA A 44 -0.17 -22.45 -1.11
CA ALA A 44 1.07 -22.93 -0.50
C ALA A 44 2.26 -21.97 -0.70
N LEU A 45 2.27 -21.19 -1.79
CA LEU A 45 3.32 -20.20 -2.03
C LEU A 45 3.04 -18.90 -1.26
N VAL A 46 1.77 -18.53 -1.09
CA VAL A 46 1.36 -17.41 -0.22
C VAL A 46 1.81 -17.68 1.22
N GLU A 47 1.58 -18.89 1.74
CA GLU A 47 2.03 -19.29 3.08
C GLU A 47 3.54 -19.15 3.26
N LYS A 48 4.32 -19.66 2.30
CA LYS A 48 5.78 -19.54 2.32
C LYS A 48 6.26 -18.09 2.24
N ILE A 49 5.64 -17.27 1.40
CA ILE A 49 6.00 -15.86 1.30
C ILE A 49 5.69 -15.13 2.61
N ALA A 50 4.54 -15.41 3.22
CA ALA A 50 4.16 -14.85 4.51
C ALA A 50 5.16 -15.25 5.62
N GLU A 51 5.54 -16.52 5.67
CA GLU A 51 6.58 -17.05 6.56
C GLU A 51 7.92 -16.32 6.34
N GLY A 52 8.39 -16.18 5.10
CA GLY A 52 9.64 -15.50 4.77
C GLY A 52 9.65 -14.00 5.12
N LEU A 53 8.46 -13.37 5.14
CA LEU A 53 8.24 -11.98 5.53
C LEU A 53 7.97 -11.79 7.03
N GLY A 54 7.73 -12.88 7.77
CA GLY A 54 7.40 -12.87 9.20
C GLY A 54 6.02 -12.30 9.49
N VAL A 55 5.03 -12.57 8.64
CA VAL A 55 3.62 -12.12 8.78
C VAL A 55 2.67 -13.30 8.64
N SER A 56 1.41 -13.14 9.03
CA SER A 56 0.40 -14.16 8.71
C SER A 56 -0.01 -14.12 7.22
N PRO A 57 -0.49 -15.24 6.64
CA PRO A 57 -1.06 -15.23 5.29
C PRO A 57 -2.21 -14.24 5.13
N ALA A 58 -3.03 -14.06 6.17
CA ALA A 58 -4.12 -13.09 6.20
C ALA A 58 -3.61 -11.65 6.06
N GLU A 59 -2.54 -11.29 6.79
CA GLU A 59 -1.90 -9.98 6.65
C GLU A 59 -1.30 -9.77 5.25
N LEU A 60 -0.79 -10.83 4.61
CA LEU A 60 -0.22 -10.74 3.26
C LEU A 60 -1.29 -10.48 2.20
N VAL A 61 -2.49 -11.05 2.33
CA VAL A 61 -3.57 -10.92 1.35
C VAL A 61 -4.59 -9.83 1.68
N ALA A 62 -4.53 -9.25 2.88
CA ALA A 62 -5.41 -8.16 3.27
C ALA A 62 -5.34 -7.01 2.26
N GLU A 63 -6.48 -6.41 1.96
CA GLU A 63 -6.51 -5.16 1.23
C GLU A 63 -5.81 -4.09 2.06
N PRO A 64 -4.99 -3.22 1.46
CA PRO A 64 -4.49 -2.06 2.19
C PRO A 64 -5.70 -1.28 2.70
N GLU A 65 -5.71 -0.95 4.00
CA GLU A 65 -6.66 0.03 4.50
C GLU A 65 -6.50 1.28 3.62
N LYS A 66 -7.59 1.75 3.03
CA LYS A 66 -7.55 2.98 2.25
C LYS A 66 -7.16 4.09 3.22
N GLU A 67 -5.89 4.49 3.21
CA GLU A 67 -5.50 5.79 3.70
C GLU A 67 -6.23 6.81 2.84
N LEU A 68 -7.35 7.30 3.36
CA LEU A 68 -8.08 8.40 2.77
C LEU A 68 -7.16 9.61 2.86
N SER A 69 -6.92 10.27 1.73
CA SER A 69 -6.25 11.56 1.75
C SER A 69 -7.04 12.54 2.63
N VAL A 70 -6.34 13.50 3.23
CA VAL A 70 -6.99 14.57 4.01
C VAL A 70 -8.12 15.21 3.20
N CYS A 71 -7.93 15.45 1.90
CA CYS A 71 -8.98 15.96 1.02
C CYS A 71 -10.23 15.07 0.97
N GLN A 72 -10.07 13.75 0.87
CA GLN A 72 -11.19 12.80 0.84
C GLN A 72 -11.92 12.68 2.19
N LEU A 73 -11.20 12.84 3.30
CA LEU A 73 -11.81 12.92 4.64
C LEU A 73 -12.61 14.22 4.80
N LEU A 74 -12.05 15.33 4.34
CA LEU A 74 -12.73 16.62 4.34
C LEU A 74 -13.99 16.58 3.48
N GLU A 75 -13.97 15.99 2.28
CA GLU A 75 -15.15 15.85 1.42
C GLU A 75 -16.29 15.03 2.06
N ARG A 76 -15.95 14.03 2.89
CA ARG A 76 -16.94 13.20 3.58
C ARG A 76 -17.57 13.90 4.78
N GLU A 77 -16.78 14.65 5.54
CA GLU A 77 -17.22 15.26 6.80
C GLU A 77 -17.74 16.70 6.60
N ILE A 78 -17.20 17.39 5.61
CA ILE A 78 -17.53 18.76 5.23
C ILE A 78 -18.37 18.68 3.98
N GLY A 79 -19.71 18.64 4.14
CA GLY A 79 -20.64 18.69 3.00
C GLY A 79 -20.36 19.90 2.10
N GLU A 80 -20.75 19.81 0.82
CA GLU A 80 -20.42 20.78 -0.25
C GLU A 80 -20.59 22.26 0.15
N VAL A 81 -21.59 22.56 0.99
CA VAL A 81 -21.89 23.91 1.47
C VAL A 81 -20.76 24.51 2.32
N ALA A 82 -20.12 23.71 3.18
CA ALA A 82 -19.05 24.19 4.06
C ALA A 82 -17.69 24.30 3.33
N MET A 83 -17.50 23.57 2.23
CA MET A 83 -16.32 23.72 1.38
C MET A 83 -16.28 25.11 0.71
N TRP A 84 -17.44 25.65 0.31
CA TRP A 84 -17.53 26.99 -0.28
C TRP A 84 -17.14 28.09 0.71
N GLU A 85 -17.60 28.01 1.96
CA GLU A 85 -17.25 28.95 3.02
C GLU A 85 -15.74 28.93 3.33
N LEU A 86 -15.14 27.74 3.38
CA LEU A 86 -13.70 27.57 3.56
C LEU A 86 -12.88 28.14 2.39
N LEU A 87 -13.30 27.90 1.14
CA LEU A 87 -12.64 28.45 -0.04
C LEU A 87 -12.71 29.98 -0.07
N GLU A 88 -13.84 30.56 0.33
CA GLU A 88 -13.95 32.01 0.49
C GLU A 88 -12.99 32.53 1.57
N TRP A 89 -12.89 31.85 2.70
CA TRP A 89 -11.99 32.24 3.79
C TRP A 89 -10.51 32.15 3.38
N VAL A 90 -10.09 31.07 2.71
CA VAL A 90 -8.73 30.95 2.16
C VAL A 90 -8.44 32.03 1.12
N ARG A 91 -9.40 32.36 0.25
CA ARG A 91 -9.27 33.46 -0.71
C ARG A 91 -9.16 34.82 -0.02
N LYS A 92 -9.85 35.03 1.12
CA LYS A 92 -9.72 36.24 1.94
C LYS A 92 -8.35 36.34 2.58
N ILE A 93 -7.81 35.26 3.14
CA ILE A 93 -6.45 35.23 3.71
C ILE A 93 -5.40 35.53 2.64
N LYS A 94 -5.46 34.86 1.50
CA LYS A 94 -4.49 35.07 0.41
C LYS A 94 -4.53 36.50 -0.16
N ARG A 95 -5.69 37.17 -0.09
CA ARG A 95 -5.85 38.58 -0.47
C ARG A 95 -5.42 39.56 0.63
N ALA A 96 -5.48 39.14 1.88
CA ALA A 96 -5.07 39.97 3.01
C ALA A 96 -3.54 40.19 3.05
N GLY A 97 -2.76 39.31 2.42
CA GLY A 97 -1.29 39.37 2.44
C GLY A 97 -0.72 39.27 3.86
N PRO A 98 0.60 39.08 4.02
CA PRO A 98 1.26 39.37 5.29
C PRO A 98 1.22 40.87 5.62
#